data_AF-J4C2P7-F1
#
_entry.id   AF-J4C2P7-F1
#
_cell.length_a   1.000
_cell.length_b   1.000
_cell.length_c   1.000
_cell.angle_alpha   90.00
_cell.angle_beta   90.00
_cell.angle_gamma   90.00
#
_symmetry.space_group_name_H-M   'P 1'
#
loop_
_entity.id
_entity.type
_entity.pdbx_description
1 polymer ?
#
loop_
_entity_poly.entity_id
_entity_poly.type
_entity_poly.pdbx_seq_one_letter_code
_entity_poly.pdbx_strand_id
1 'polypeptide(L)'
;MTFLRPLKTSELRDIFRTLDRGGKGALDCSDLQRAYALLGSKAALGPEDAGYVLEHLVQVGASSFNSLGNSTSTPPGSNNALSWSPSQPGHGSDPGGSADDGLPKLDLTTFVDAVNHVLSTNSLEQLLKSTFEAVSSARSTSSSSNRVVTVSQLLELARAFGLKLSKDSEVRIQARVPNGAVDFAEFVELVAST
;
A
#
# COMPACT_ATOMS: atom_id res chain seq x y z
N MET A 1 -16.95 -10.98 9.83
CA MET A 1 -15.65 -10.32 9.68
C MET A 1 -14.79 -11.23 8.83
N THR A 2 -14.65 -10.88 7.56
CA THR A 2 -13.86 -11.66 6.61
C THR A 2 -12.48 -11.03 6.54
N PHE A 3 -11.43 -11.84 6.70
CA PHE A 3 -10.04 -11.42 6.53
C PHE A 3 -9.52 -12.02 5.23
N LEU A 4 -8.68 -11.28 4.50
CA LEU A 4 -8.00 -11.84 3.35
C LEU A 4 -6.88 -12.74 3.82
N ARG A 5 -6.70 -13.87 3.13
CA ARG A 5 -5.48 -14.66 3.28
C ARG A 5 -4.28 -13.79 2.90
N PRO A 6 -3.10 -14.03 3.50
CA PRO A 6 -1.85 -13.45 3.02
C PRO A 6 -1.70 -13.72 1.53
N LEU A 7 -1.28 -12.70 0.78
CA LEU A 7 -1.04 -12.81 -0.65
C LEU A 7 0.33 -13.43 -0.89
N LYS A 8 0.47 -14.18 -1.99
CA LYS A 8 1.75 -14.79 -2.36
C LYS A 8 2.72 -13.70 -2.79
N THR A 9 4.00 -13.91 -2.51
CA THR A 9 5.08 -13.00 -2.95
C THR A 9 5.04 -12.71 -4.45
N SER A 10 4.62 -13.67 -5.28
CA SER A 10 4.47 -13.46 -6.73
C SER A 10 3.36 -12.46 -7.08
N GLU A 11 2.23 -12.52 -6.39
CA GLU A 11 1.09 -11.60 -6.61
C GLU A 11 1.47 -10.19 -6.15
N LEU A 12 2.11 -10.09 -4.98
CA LEU A 12 2.59 -8.82 -4.44
C LEU A 12 3.74 -8.22 -5.26
N ARG A 13 4.58 -9.04 -5.89
CA ARG A 13 5.64 -8.57 -6.81
C ARG A 13 5.07 -7.87 -8.04
N ASP A 14 3.94 -8.33 -8.56
CA ASP A 14 3.31 -7.71 -9.71
C ASP A 14 2.63 -6.38 -9.33
N ILE A 15 2.03 -6.32 -8.14
CA ILE A 15 1.55 -5.06 -7.56
C ILE A 15 2.73 -4.09 -7.35
N PHE A 16 3.81 -4.55 -6.73
CA PHE A 16 5.00 -3.75 -6.49
C PHE A 16 5.59 -3.19 -7.78
N ARG A 17 5.73 -4.00 -8.84
CA ARG A 17 6.20 -3.54 -10.16
C ARG A 17 5.26 -2.54 -10.83
N THR A 18 3.97 -2.63 -10.55
CA THR A 18 2.99 -1.67 -11.06
C THR A 18 3.15 -0.31 -10.39
N LEU A 19 3.52 -0.31 -9.10
CA LEU A 19 3.79 0.90 -8.33
C LEU A 19 5.18 1.48 -8.63
N ASP A 20 6.22 0.63 -8.76
CA ASP A 20 7.60 1.00 -9.09
C ASP A 20 7.77 1.25 -10.60
N ARG A 21 7.22 2.38 -11.06
CA ARG A 21 7.25 2.74 -12.48
C ARG A 21 8.66 3.04 -13.00
N GLY A 22 9.61 3.28 -12.11
CA GLY A 22 11.02 3.50 -12.43
C GLY A 22 11.84 2.22 -12.55
N GLY A 23 11.30 1.06 -12.13
CA GLY A 23 12.07 -0.18 -12.02
C GLY A 23 13.27 -0.04 -11.09
N LYS A 24 13.13 0.81 -10.07
CA LYS A 24 14.20 1.15 -9.11
C LYS A 24 14.44 0.00 -8.13
N GLY A 25 13.49 -0.93 -8.01
CA GLY A 25 13.50 -2.00 -7.02
C GLY A 25 13.07 -1.57 -5.62
N ALA A 26 12.66 -0.31 -5.46
CA ALA A 26 12.17 0.28 -4.22
C ALA A 26 11.11 1.35 -4.53
N LEU A 27 10.06 1.42 -3.70
CA LEU A 27 9.04 2.46 -3.77
C LEU A 27 9.49 3.68 -2.99
N ASP A 28 9.36 4.85 -3.61
CA ASP A 28 9.61 6.14 -2.98
C ASP A 28 8.33 6.97 -2.81
N CYS A 29 8.45 8.15 -2.21
CA CYS A 29 7.33 9.07 -2.01
C CYS A 29 6.63 9.41 -3.34
N SER A 30 7.37 9.55 -4.44
CA SER A 30 6.81 9.90 -5.75
C SER A 30 5.95 8.77 -6.32
N ASP A 31 6.36 7.52 -6.11
CA ASP A 31 5.60 6.35 -6.52
C ASP A 31 4.28 6.24 -5.72
N LEU A 32 4.34 6.47 -4.40
CA LEU A 32 3.16 6.43 -3.53
C LEU A 32 2.17 7.55 -3.84
N GLN A 33 2.65 8.79 -4.02
CA GLN A 33 1.81 9.93 -4.40
C GLN A 33 1.09 9.68 -5.72
N ARG A 34 1.81 9.11 -6.69
CA ARG A 34 1.22 8.74 -7.99
C ARG A 34 0.16 7.67 -7.82
N ALA A 35 0.44 6.61 -7.07
CA ALA A 35 -0.53 5.56 -6.81
C ALA A 35 -1.80 6.11 -6.15
N TYR A 36 -1.64 7.03 -5.19
CA TYR A 36 -2.76 7.71 -4.53
C TYR A 36 -3.57 8.60 -5.49
N ALA A 37 -2.89 9.32 -6.40
CA ALA A 37 -3.55 10.13 -7.42
C ALA A 37 -4.36 9.27 -8.42
N LEU A 38 -3.89 8.06 -8.74
CA LEU A 38 -4.61 7.13 -9.62
C LEU A 38 -5.92 6.60 -9.03
N LEU A 39 -6.03 6.56 -7.70
CA LEU A 39 -7.28 6.17 -7.02
C LEU A 39 -8.36 7.26 -7.12
N GLY A 40 -8.05 8.44 -7.67
CA GLY A 40 -9.04 9.51 -7.84
C GLY A 40 -9.36 10.25 -6.55
N SER A 41 -8.52 10.12 -5.51
CA SER A 41 -8.62 10.93 -4.30
C SER A 41 -8.48 12.41 -4.65
N LYS A 42 -9.49 13.20 -4.27
CA LYS A 42 -9.57 14.63 -4.60
C LYS A 42 -8.47 15.47 -3.94
N ALA A 43 -7.88 14.95 -2.86
CA ALA A 43 -6.69 15.49 -2.23
C ALA A 43 -5.49 14.68 -2.72
N ALA A 44 -4.54 15.34 -3.38
CA ALA A 44 -3.24 14.73 -3.63
C ALA A 44 -2.57 14.45 -2.28
N LEU A 45 -1.94 13.28 -2.15
CA LEU A 45 -1.16 12.95 -0.96
C LEU A 45 0.04 13.91 -0.91
N GLY A 46 0.14 14.72 0.14
CA GLY A 46 1.27 15.63 0.34
C GLY A 46 2.60 14.86 0.40
N PRO A 47 3.74 15.48 0.05
CA PRO A 47 5.04 14.82 0.15
C PRO A 47 5.36 14.42 1.60
N GLU A 48 4.94 15.22 2.57
CA GLU A 48 5.02 14.89 3.99
C GLU A 48 4.22 13.64 4.34
N ASP A 49 2.94 13.57 3.94
CA ASP A 49 2.07 12.43 4.22
C ASP A 49 2.58 11.16 3.55
N ALA A 50 3.08 11.28 2.31
CA ALA A 50 3.69 10.17 1.60
C ALA A 50 4.93 9.65 2.33
N GLY A 51 5.77 10.55 2.85
CA GLY A 51 6.91 10.20 3.69
C GLY A 51 6.48 9.44 4.94
N TYR A 52 5.51 9.97 5.69
CA TYR A 52 4.99 9.32 6.90
C TYR A 52 4.43 7.92 6.63
N VAL A 53 3.66 7.76 5.55
CA VAL A 53 3.12 6.44 5.17
C VAL A 53 4.26 5.47 4.83
N LEU A 54 5.29 5.94 4.13
CA LEU A 54 6.42 5.11 3.74
C LEU A 54 7.27 4.68 4.95
N GLU A 55 7.55 5.59 5.88
CA GLU A 55 8.19 5.25 7.17
C GLU A 55 7.37 4.24 7.96
N HIS A 56 6.05 4.47 8.03
CA HIS A 56 5.16 3.58 8.75
C HIS A 56 5.15 2.18 8.13
N LEU A 57 5.08 2.06 6.80
CA LEU A 57 5.15 0.77 6.11
C LEU A 57 6.48 0.06 6.34
N VAL A 58 7.60 0.78 6.33
CA VAL A 58 8.91 0.21 6.67
C VAL A 58 8.90 -0.34 8.09
N GLN A 59 8.37 0.42 9.05
CA GLN A 59 8.30 0.00 10.44
C GLN A 59 7.36 -1.20 10.65
N VAL A 60 6.21 -1.23 9.99
CA VAL A 60 5.25 -2.34 10.05
C VAL A 60 5.85 -3.61 9.42
N GLY A 61 6.50 -3.49 8.27
CA GLY A 61 7.21 -4.60 7.63
C GLY A 61 8.31 -5.17 8.53
N ALA A 62 9.16 -4.30 9.09
CA ALA A 62 10.22 -4.70 10.02
C ALA A 62 9.68 -5.33 11.32
N SER A 63 8.56 -4.80 11.86
CA SER A 63 7.95 -5.29 13.10
C SER A 63 7.29 -6.66 12.92
N SER A 64 6.81 -6.96 11.71
CA SER A 64 6.22 -8.26 11.38
C SER A 64 7.25 -9.40 11.49
N PHE A 65 8.53 -9.11 11.23
CA PHE A 65 9.62 -10.06 11.42
C PHE A 65 9.98 -10.25 12.91
N ASN A 66 10.01 -9.17 13.68
CA ASN A 66 10.38 -9.22 15.11
C ASN A 66 9.33 -9.91 15.99
N SER A 67 8.07 -10.00 15.54
CA SER A 67 7.01 -10.68 16.29
C SER A 67 7.04 -12.21 16.20
N LEU A 68 7.82 -12.80 15.26
CA LEU A 68 7.99 -14.26 15.16
C LEU A 68 9.33 -14.79 15.70
N GLY A 69 10.24 -13.90 16.11
CA GLY A 69 11.62 -14.28 16.39
C GLY A 69 12.28 -13.49 17.51
N ASN A 70 11.68 -13.44 18.72
CA ASN A 70 12.49 -13.28 19.93
C ASN A 70 11.77 -13.76 21.21
N SER A 71 11.44 -15.06 21.25
CA SER A 71 11.47 -15.79 22.52
C SER A 71 12.91 -16.18 22.80
N THR A 72 13.77 -15.21 23.10
CA THR A 72 15.05 -15.49 23.75
C THR A 72 14.97 -14.88 25.13
N SER A 73 14.64 -15.74 26.07
CA SER A 73 14.80 -15.55 27.50
C SER A 73 16.11 -14.83 27.82
N THR A 74 16.05 -13.55 28.16
CA THR A 74 17.11 -12.87 28.90
C THR A 74 16.91 -13.16 30.39
N PRO A 75 17.90 -13.75 31.09
CA PRO A 75 17.87 -13.83 32.55
C PRO A 75 18.07 -12.44 33.16
N PRO A 76 17.56 -12.20 34.38
CA PRO A 76 17.64 -10.90 35.03
C PRO A 76 19.06 -10.70 35.59
N GLY A 77 19.73 -9.63 35.16
CA GLY A 77 20.90 -9.12 35.86
C GLY A 77 21.97 -8.54 34.95
N SER A 78 22.02 -7.21 34.87
CA SER A 78 23.17 -6.42 35.33
C SER A 78 23.12 -5.00 34.80
N ASN A 79 23.23 -4.07 35.75
CA ASN A 79 23.44 -2.65 35.54
C ASN A 79 24.76 -2.40 34.79
N ASN A 80 24.78 -1.50 33.80
CA ASN A 80 25.82 -0.46 33.76
C ASN A 80 25.56 0.67 32.77
N ALA A 81 25.55 1.89 33.32
CA ALA A 81 26.16 3.11 32.81
C ALA A 81 25.86 3.56 31.35
N LEU A 82 24.89 4.46 31.23
CA LEU A 82 24.91 5.53 30.22
C LEU A 82 25.99 6.56 30.60
N SER A 83 27.12 6.56 29.91
CA SER A 83 28.02 7.73 29.88
C SER A 83 27.91 8.42 28.52
N TRP A 84 27.26 9.58 28.51
CA TRP A 84 27.41 10.54 27.42
C TRP A 84 28.84 11.11 27.42
N SER A 85 29.41 11.30 26.23
CA SER A 85 30.57 12.17 26.01
C SER A 85 30.47 12.80 24.62
N PRO A 86 30.50 14.14 24.49
CA PRO A 86 30.60 14.85 23.22
C PRO A 86 32.02 15.37 22.99
N SER A 87 32.62 15.10 21.82
CA SER A 87 33.84 15.73 21.26
C SER A 87 33.99 15.19 19.81
N GLN A 88 34.32 15.89 18.74
CA GLN A 88 34.76 17.26 18.39
C GLN A 88 34.63 17.40 16.84
N PRO A 89 34.79 18.60 16.24
CA PRO A 89 34.61 18.83 14.80
C PRO A 89 35.91 18.58 13.99
N GLY A 90 35.78 17.92 12.83
CA GLY A 90 36.86 17.68 11.87
C GLY A 90 36.52 18.25 10.49
N HIS A 91 37.44 19.04 9.94
CA HIS A 91 37.30 19.88 8.75
C HIS A 91 37.88 19.19 7.51
N GLY A 92 37.18 19.26 6.37
CA GLY A 92 37.77 19.32 5.02
C GLY A 92 37.71 18.08 4.12
N SER A 93 36.81 18.10 3.12
CA SER A 93 37.11 18.12 1.66
C SER A 93 35.98 17.51 0.80
N ASP A 94 35.49 18.30 -0.17
CA ASP A 94 34.58 18.06 -1.32
C ASP A 94 34.95 16.86 -2.23
N PRO A 95 34.20 16.47 -3.30
CA PRO A 95 32.88 16.93 -3.79
C PRO A 95 31.90 15.82 -4.26
N GLY A 96 30.63 16.17 -4.47
CA GLY A 96 29.78 15.49 -5.46
C GLY A 96 29.07 14.20 -5.02
N GLY A 97 28.52 14.17 -3.81
CA GLY A 97 27.45 13.23 -3.49
C GLY A 97 26.13 13.86 -3.87
N SER A 98 25.49 13.40 -4.94
CA SER A 98 24.05 13.62 -5.12
C SER A 98 23.37 13.33 -3.79
N ALA A 99 22.66 14.29 -3.24
CA ALA A 99 21.75 14.07 -2.13
C ALA A 99 20.75 13.02 -2.61
N ASP A 100 21.07 11.74 -2.40
CA ASP A 100 20.06 10.71 -2.24
C ASP A 100 19.44 11.08 -0.90
N ASP A 101 18.49 12.03 -0.97
CA ASP A 101 17.68 12.49 0.14
C ASP A 101 17.34 11.27 0.99
N GLY A 102 17.71 11.32 2.29
CA GLY A 102 17.55 10.23 3.27
C GLY A 102 16.09 9.90 3.58
N LEU A 103 15.21 10.07 2.60
CA LEU A 103 13.84 9.66 2.61
C LEU A 103 13.76 8.13 2.63
N PRO A 104 12.81 7.58 3.39
CA PRO A 104 12.59 6.14 3.44
C PRO A 104 12.32 5.61 2.03
N LYS A 105 12.86 4.43 1.73
CA LYS A 105 12.56 3.68 0.51
C LYS A 105 12.05 2.31 0.93
N LEU A 106 11.00 1.82 0.28
CA LEU A 106 10.36 0.55 0.62
C LEU A 106 10.74 -0.51 -0.42
N ASP A 107 11.59 -1.45 -0.03
CA ASP A 107 11.94 -2.60 -0.86
C ASP A 107 10.80 -3.64 -0.95
N LEU A 108 10.92 -4.57 -1.91
CA LEU A 108 9.90 -5.59 -2.15
C LEU A 108 9.64 -6.48 -0.92
N THR A 109 10.67 -6.83 -0.16
CA THR A 109 10.54 -7.73 0.99
C THR A 109 9.73 -7.05 2.09
N THR A 110 10.10 -5.83 2.44
CA THR A 110 9.44 -5.01 3.45
C THR A 110 8.02 -4.65 3.01
N PHE A 111 7.79 -4.39 1.74
CA PHE A 111 6.46 -4.20 1.17
C PHE A 111 5.59 -5.45 1.34
N VAL A 112 6.11 -6.64 1.02
CA VAL A 112 5.37 -7.90 1.14
C VAL A 112 4.94 -8.15 2.59
N ASP A 113 5.85 -7.95 3.53
CA ASP A 113 5.59 -8.15 4.94
C ASP A 113 4.59 -7.11 5.48
N ALA A 114 4.76 -5.84 5.11
CA ALA A 114 3.84 -4.78 5.52
C ALA A 114 2.43 -5.00 4.98
N VAL A 115 2.28 -5.35 3.70
CA VAL A 115 0.96 -5.61 3.11
C VAL A 115 0.31 -6.82 3.77
N ASN A 116 1.04 -7.92 3.94
CA ASN A 116 0.48 -9.11 4.58
C ASN A 116 0.08 -8.85 6.05
N HIS A 117 0.85 -8.03 6.78
CA HIS A 117 0.47 -7.58 8.11
C HIS A 117 -0.84 -6.81 8.10
N VAL A 118 -0.96 -5.82 7.21
CA VAL A 118 -2.18 -5.01 7.06
C VAL A 118 -3.39 -5.87 6.68
N LEU A 119 -3.22 -6.83 5.76
CA LEU A 119 -4.26 -7.78 5.37
C LEU A 119 -4.72 -8.67 6.53
N SER A 120 -3.82 -9.04 7.43
CA SER A 120 -4.11 -9.91 8.57
C SER A 120 -4.75 -9.19 9.76
N THR A 121 -4.53 -7.88 9.88
CA THR A 121 -4.95 -7.07 11.04
C THR A 121 -6.23 -6.28 10.79
N ASN A 122 -6.59 -6.05 9.53
CA ASN A 122 -7.77 -5.27 9.16
C ASN A 122 -8.82 -6.17 8.50
N SER A 123 -10.10 -5.89 8.74
CA SER A 123 -11.17 -6.60 8.07
C SER A 123 -11.24 -6.21 6.58
N LEU A 124 -11.72 -7.11 5.73
CA LEU A 124 -11.89 -6.85 4.31
C LEU A 124 -12.75 -5.62 4.05
N GLU A 125 -13.80 -5.41 4.85
CA GLU A 125 -14.66 -4.24 4.77
C GLU A 125 -13.86 -2.94 5.03
N GLN A 126 -12.98 -2.93 6.05
CA GLN A 126 -12.15 -1.76 6.34
C GLN A 126 -11.16 -1.45 5.22
N LEU A 127 -10.54 -2.48 4.65
CA LEU A 127 -9.57 -2.35 3.56
C LEU A 127 -10.22 -1.84 2.26
N LEU A 128 -11.42 -2.32 1.95
CA LEU A 128 -12.09 -2.01 0.71
C LEU A 128 -12.91 -0.72 0.75
N LYS A 129 -13.31 -0.23 1.94
CA LYS A 129 -14.19 0.94 2.07
C LYS A 129 -13.64 2.16 1.34
N SER A 130 -12.41 2.56 1.63
CA SER A 130 -11.80 3.74 1.00
C SER A 130 -11.68 3.59 -0.52
N THR A 131 -11.31 2.39 -0.99
CA THR A 131 -11.23 2.06 -2.41
C THR A 131 -12.60 2.13 -3.08
N PHE A 132 -13.63 1.55 -2.46
CA PHE A 132 -15.01 1.60 -2.96
C PHE A 132 -15.52 3.04 -3.03
N GLU A 133 -15.28 3.84 -1.99
CA GLU A 133 -15.67 5.25 -1.98
C GLU A 133 -14.95 6.06 -3.06
N ALA A 134 -13.67 5.81 -3.29
CA ALA A 134 -12.89 6.47 -4.33
C ALA A 134 -13.40 6.13 -5.74
N VAL A 135 -13.65 4.84 -6.00
CA VAL A 135 -14.14 4.36 -7.31
C VAL A 135 -15.58 4.82 -7.56
N SER A 136 -16.46 4.75 -6.55
CA SER A 136 -17.86 5.18 -6.67
C SER A 136 -18.00 6.71 -6.81
N SER A 137 -17.11 7.49 -6.20
CA SER A 137 -17.15 8.97 -6.24
C SER A 137 -16.52 9.57 -7.48
N ALA A 138 -15.75 8.81 -8.27
CA ALA A 138 -15.03 9.32 -9.45
C ALA A 138 -15.93 10.02 -10.49
N ARG A 139 -17.26 9.79 -10.47
CA ARG A 139 -18.22 10.45 -11.38
C ARG A 139 -19.57 10.86 -10.78
N SER A 140 -19.90 10.45 -9.54
CA SER A 140 -21.18 10.81 -8.93
C SER A 140 -21.11 12.19 -8.26
N THR A 141 -21.60 13.20 -8.97
CA THR A 141 -21.86 14.54 -8.42
C THR A 141 -23.17 14.63 -7.63
N SER A 142 -23.94 13.54 -7.53
CA SER A 142 -25.22 13.52 -6.84
C SER A 142 -25.05 13.03 -5.40
N SER A 143 -25.54 13.86 -4.49
CA SER A 143 -25.52 13.66 -3.03
C SER A 143 -26.54 12.60 -2.56
N SER A 144 -26.76 11.54 -3.34
CA SER A 144 -27.84 10.57 -3.11
C SER A 144 -27.31 9.22 -2.68
N SER A 145 -27.56 8.93 -1.41
CA SER A 145 -27.79 7.71 -0.63
C SER A 145 -27.45 6.29 -1.13
N ASN A 146 -27.05 6.06 -2.38
CA ASN A 146 -26.74 4.72 -2.88
C ASN A 146 -25.49 4.73 -3.76
N ARG A 147 -24.32 4.74 -3.10
CA ARG A 147 -23.02 4.63 -3.79
C ARG A 147 -22.90 3.23 -4.36
N VAL A 148 -22.68 3.15 -5.67
CA VAL A 148 -22.44 1.90 -6.40
C VAL A 148 -21.18 2.02 -7.23
N VAL A 149 -20.56 0.89 -7.52
CA VAL A 149 -19.42 0.76 -8.43
C VAL A 149 -19.87 0.02 -9.67
N THR A 150 -19.75 0.66 -10.83
CA THR A 150 -20.10 0.08 -12.14
C THR A 150 -18.93 -0.68 -12.75
N VAL A 151 -19.23 -1.61 -13.66
CA VAL A 151 -18.21 -2.32 -14.46
C VAL A 151 -17.28 -1.33 -15.17
N SER A 152 -17.84 -0.28 -15.76
CA SER A 152 -17.07 0.77 -16.43
C SER A 152 -16.05 1.46 -15.51
N GLN A 153 -16.42 1.72 -14.25
CA GLN A 153 -15.52 2.30 -13.25
C GLN A 153 -14.39 1.34 -12.85
N LEU A 154 -14.70 0.03 -12.71
CA LEU A 154 -13.67 -0.98 -12.44
C LEU A 154 -12.67 -1.12 -13.59
N LEU A 155 -13.17 -1.11 -14.83
CA LEU A 155 -12.32 -1.21 -16.03
C LEU A 155 -11.45 0.04 -16.19
N GLU A 156 -11.99 1.22 -15.91
CA GLU A 156 -11.23 2.48 -15.94
C GLU A 156 -10.14 2.49 -14.86
N LEU A 157 -10.46 2.06 -13.64
CA LEU A 157 -9.48 1.92 -12.56
C LEU A 157 -8.35 0.98 -12.97
N ALA A 158 -8.67 -0.21 -13.50
CA ALA A 158 -7.66 -1.16 -13.95
C ALA A 158 -6.75 -0.56 -15.03
N ARG A 159 -7.31 0.19 -15.99
CA ARG A 159 -6.52 0.91 -17.01
C ARG A 159 -5.68 2.03 -16.41
N ALA A 160 -6.17 2.74 -15.40
CA ALA A 160 -5.41 3.78 -14.70
C ALA A 160 -4.16 3.21 -14.01
N PHE A 161 -4.27 2.01 -13.43
CA PHE A 161 -3.13 1.26 -12.91
C PHE A 161 -2.27 0.58 -13.98
N GLY A 162 -2.57 0.77 -15.27
CA GLY A 162 -1.80 0.18 -16.37
C GLY A 162 -1.98 -1.34 -16.52
N LEU A 163 -3.03 -1.91 -15.92
CA LEU A 163 -3.36 -3.32 -16.10
C LEU A 163 -3.86 -3.54 -17.53
N LYS A 164 -3.19 -4.44 -18.26
CA LYS A 164 -3.63 -4.86 -19.60
C LYS A 164 -4.83 -5.80 -19.46
N LEU A 165 -6.02 -5.22 -19.60
CA LEU A 165 -7.26 -5.98 -19.65
C LEU A 165 -7.44 -6.62 -21.03
N SER A 166 -7.53 -7.94 -21.06
CA SER A 166 -7.96 -8.67 -22.26
C SER A 166 -9.49 -8.64 -22.36
N LYS A 167 -10.04 -8.87 -23.56
CA LYS A 167 -11.50 -9.01 -23.74
C LYS A 167 -12.10 -10.09 -22.84
N ASP A 168 -11.36 -11.18 -22.60
CA ASP A 168 -11.77 -12.24 -21.67
C ASP A 168 -11.86 -11.72 -20.23
N SER A 169 -10.87 -10.94 -19.79
CA SER A 169 -10.88 -10.32 -18.45
C SER A 169 -12.07 -9.38 -18.26
N GLU A 170 -12.41 -8.58 -19.28
CA GLU A 170 -13.58 -7.70 -19.26
C GLU A 170 -14.89 -8.51 -19.15
N VAL A 171 -15.03 -9.57 -19.95
CA VAL A 171 -16.20 -10.47 -19.91
C VAL A 171 -16.32 -11.15 -18.54
N ARG A 172 -15.22 -11.56 -17.93
CA ARG A 172 -15.21 -12.17 -16.59
C ARG A 172 -15.63 -11.19 -15.49
N ILE A 173 -15.23 -9.92 -15.59
CA ILE A 173 -15.69 -8.86 -14.67
C ILE A 173 -17.19 -8.62 -14.88
N GLN A 174 -17.64 -8.53 -16.13
CA GLN A 174 -19.06 -8.37 -16.47
C GLN A 174 -19.91 -9.53 -15.95
N ALA A 175 -19.43 -10.78 -16.07
CA ALA A 175 -20.13 -11.97 -15.60
C ALA A 175 -20.28 -12.01 -14.07
N ARG A 176 -19.33 -11.41 -13.34
CA ARG A 176 -19.38 -11.27 -11.88
C ARG A 176 -20.27 -10.11 -11.43
N VAL A 177 -20.54 -9.15 -12.31
CA VAL A 177 -21.40 -7.99 -12.05
C VAL A 177 -22.56 -7.99 -13.06
N PRO A 178 -23.51 -8.95 -12.95
CA PRO A 178 -24.55 -9.14 -13.96
C PRO A 178 -25.47 -7.92 -14.10
N ASN A 179 -25.69 -7.18 -13.02
CA ASN A 179 -26.52 -5.97 -13.00
C ASN A 179 -25.77 -4.72 -13.50
N GLY A 180 -24.49 -4.84 -13.87
CA GLY A 180 -23.65 -3.73 -14.34
C GLY A 180 -23.14 -2.78 -13.25
N ALA A 181 -23.68 -2.87 -12.03
CA ALA A 181 -23.25 -2.15 -10.85
C ALA A 181 -23.33 -3.04 -9.61
N VAL A 182 -22.49 -2.74 -8.62
CA VAL A 182 -22.50 -3.38 -7.29
C VAL A 182 -22.50 -2.36 -6.17
N ASP A 183 -23.22 -2.65 -5.10
CA ASP A 183 -23.11 -1.90 -3.85
C ASP A 183 -21.87 -2.33 -3.04
N PHE A 184 -21.67 -1.74 -1.86
CA PHE A 184 -20.50 -2.04 -1.04
C PHE A 184 -20.48 -3.48 -0.51
N ALA A 185 -21.64 -4.04 -0.15
CA ALA A 185 -21.71 -5.40 0.38
C ALA A 185 -21.41 -6.42 -0.73
N GLU A 186 -22.03 -6.24 -1.90
CA GLU A 186 -21.75 -7.04 -3.09
C GLU A 186 -20.28 -6.91 -3.53
N PHE A 187 -19.70 -5.71 -3.47
CA PHE A 187 -18.29 -5.49 -3.78
C PHE A 187 -17.35 -6.28 -2.85
N VAL A 188 -17.64 -6.31 -1.55
CA VAL A 188 -16.88 -7.10 -0.58
C VAL A 188 -16.99 -8.60 -0.88
N GLU A 189 -18.20 -9.11 -1.17
CA GLU A 189 -18.41 -10.52 -1.53
C GLU A 189 -17.69 -10.92 -2.82
N LEU A 190 -17.65 -10.02 -3.82
CA LEU A 190 -16.93 -10.26 -5.06
C LEU A 190 -15.42 -10.40 -4.86
N VAL A 191 -14.84 -9.65 -3.94
CA VAL A 191 -13.40 -9.76 -3.60
C VAL A 191 -13.15 -10.95 -2.67
N ALA A 192 -14.09 -11.31 -1.80
CA ALA A 192 -13.96 -12.46 -0.92
C ALA A 192 -14.08 -13.81 -1.66
N SER A 193 -14.80 -13.85 -2.78
CA SER A 193 -15.08 -15.07 -3.55
C SER A 193 -14.03 -15.43 -4.62
N THR A 194 -12.91 -14.70 -4.68
CA THR A 194 -11.76 -14.98 -5.57
C THR A 194 -10.68 -15.86 -4.95
#